data_AF-A0AAU3FST0-F1
#
_entry.id   AF-A0AAU3FST0-F1
#
_cell.length_a   1.000
_cell.length_b   1.000
_cell.length_c   1.000
_cell.angle_alpha   90.00
_cell.angle_beta   90.00
_cell.angle_gamma   90.00
#
_symmetry.space_group_name_H-M   'P 1'
#
loop_
_entity.id
_entity.type
_entity.pdbx_description
1 polymer ?
#
loop_
_entity_poly.entity_id
_entity_poly.type
_entity_poly.pdbx_seq_one_letter_code
_entity_poly.pdbx_strand_id
1 'polypeptide(L)'
;MSVTHKLASVGTVAALAATAVAVTGAPAQAAAYNGACGSGYTVIDKMDAGNGRGTIFLTYNSGWNCVVTVTNTPGTKKFMSAMVERSGADWVRDEGTYSQYAGPVYAYAPNDCVDWGGIVGDKYIRMIQWDDHCG
;
A
#
# COMPACT_ATOMS: atom_id res chain seq x y z
N MET A 1 40.76 78.29 -2.41
CA MET A 1 41.26 76.90 -2.33
C MET A 1 40.16 76.04 -1.75
N SER A 2 39.60 75.18 -2.60
CA SER A 2 38.45 74.33 -2.32
C SER A 2 38.85 73.12 -1.50
N VAL A 3 38.06 72.74 -0.49
CA VAL A 3 38.14 71.40 0.13
C VAL A 3 36.73 70.83 0.23
N THR A 4 36.48 69.81 -0.59
CA THR A 4 35.23 69.06 -0.66
C THR A 4 35.33 67.87 0.30
N HIS A 5 34.40 67.73 1.24
CA HIS A 5 34.24 66.51 2.04
C HIS A 5 32.94 65.82 1.63
N LYS A 6 33.05 64.77 0.80
CA LYS A 6 31.95 63.85 0.51
C LYS A 6 31.86 62.84 1.66
N LEU A 7 30.77 62.87 2.41
CA LEU A 7 30.40 61.80 3.34
C LEU A 7 29.41 60.86 2.64
N ALA A 8 29.91 59.69 2.28
CA ALA A 8 29.12 58.56 1.83
C ALA A 8 28.44 57.91 3.04
N SER A 9 27.13 57.68 2.95
CA SER A 9 26.40 56.82 3.90
C SER A 9 25.91 55.60 3.15
N VAL A 10 26.58 54.48 3.35
CA VAL A 10 26.22 53.15 2.84
C VAL A 10 25.15 52.57 3.74
N GLY A 11 23.91 52.46 3.25
CA GLY A 11 22.85 51.68 3.89
C GLY A 11 22.78 50.30 3.24
N THR A 12 23.36 49.28 3.88
CA THR A 12 23.23 47.88 3.47
C THR A 12 21.83 47.36 3.82
N VAL A 13 20.97 47.15 2.83
CA VAL A 13 19.74 46.37 3.01
C VAL A 13 20.11 44.90 2.94
N ALA A 14 20.22 44.23 4.08
CA ALA A 14 20.32 42.78 4.14
C ALA A 14 18.94 42.17 3.84
N ALA A 15 18.70 41.80 2.58
CA ALA A 15 17.54 41.01 2.22
C ALA A 15 17.76 39.56 2.69
N LEU A 16 16.98 39.13 3.69
CA LEU A 16 16.92 37.72 4.09
C LEU A 16 16.34 36.90 2.94
N ALA A 17 17.18 36.08 2.30
CA ALA A 17 16.73 35.06 1.37
C ALA A 17 16.05 33.93 2.16
N ALA A 18 14.72 33.94 2.23
CA ALA A 18 13.95 32.81 2.72
C ALA A 18 14.03 31.68 1.67
N THR A 19 14.88 30.70 1.91
CA THR A 19 14.88 29.45 1.13
C THR A 19 13.66 28.63 1.54
N ALA A 20 12.56 28.78 0.81
CA ALA A 20 11.43 27.86 0.91
C ALA A 20 11.88 26.48 0.42
N VAL A 21 12.19 25.58 1.36
CA VAL A 21 12.40 24.17 1.04
C VAL A 21 11.02 23.60 0.69
N ALA A 22 10.73 23.49 -0.60
CA ALA A 22 9.60 22.71 -1.06
C ALA A 22 9.86 21.24 -0.68
N VAL A 23 9.21 20.77 0.39
CA VAL A 23 9.14 19.34 0.69
C VAL A 23 8.19 18.75 -0.35
N THR A 24 8.73 18.32 -1.49
CA THR A 24 8.00 17.47 -2.42
C THR A 24 7.79 16.14 -1.70
N GLY A 25 6.55 15.84 -1.33
CA GLY A 25 6.21 14.54 -0.77
C GLY A 25 6.62 13.46 -1.77
N ALA A 26 7.44 12.49 -1.34
CA ALA A 26 7.74 11.32 -2.16
C ALA A 26 6.41 10.63 -2.51
N PRO A 27 6.22 10.16 -3.76
CA PRO A 27 4.99 9.49 -4.16
C PRO A 27 4.77 8.28 -3.25
N ALA A 28 3.59 8.11 -2.66
CA ALA A 28 3.32 6.96 -1.80
C ALA A 28 3.62 5.65 -2.55
N GLN A 29 4.60 4.88 -2.08
CA GLN A 29 4.96 3.62 -2.73
C GLN A 29 3.94 2.54 -2.34
N ALA A 30 3.35 1.89 -3.34
CA ALA A 30 2.49 0.73 -3.11
C ALA A 30 3.32 -0.39 -2.47
N ALA A 31 2.72 -1.11 -1.52
CA ALA A 31 3.36 -2.21 -0.83
C ALA A 31 3.79 -3.25 -1.87
N ALA A 32 5.00 -3.80 -1.68
CA ALA A 32 5.48 -4.93 -2.44
C ALA A 32 4.94 -6.25 -1.84
N TYR A 33 4.86 -7.28 -2.67
CA TYR A 33 4.54 -8.61 -2.19
C TYR A 33 5.64 -9.07 -1.23
N ASN A 34 5.23 -9.56 -0.05
CA ASN A 34 6.13 -9.88 1.05
C ASN A 34 6.55 -11.37 1.11
N GLY A 35 6.11 -12.19 0.16
CA GLY A 35 6.42 -13.63 0.14
C GLY A 35 5.62 -14.47 1.13
N ALA A 36 4.60 -13.92 1.81
CA ALA A 36 3.92 -14.59 2.91
C ALA A 36 3.23 -15.90 2.52
N CYS A 37 2.82 -16.07 1.25
CA CYS A 37 2.19 -17.32 0.81
C CYS A 37 3.17 -18.50 0.74
N GLY A 38 4.48 -18.24 0.84
CA GLY A 38 5.53 -19.26 0.87
C GLY A 38 6.17 -19.55 -0.49
N SER A 39 7.12 -20.47 -0.49
CA SER A 39 7.85 -20.86 -1.69
C SER A 39 6.94 -21.51 -2.73
N GLY A 40 7.20 -21.23 -4.01
CA GLY A 40 6.42 -21.77 -5.15
C GLY A 40 5.20 -20.93 -5.53
N TYR A 41 4.75 -19.99 -4.68
CA TYR A 41 3.68 -19.07 -5.03
C TYR A 41 4.17 -17.90 -5.88
N THR A 42 3.49 -17.67 -7.00
CA THR A 42 3.71 -16.50 -7.86
C THR A 42 2.56 -15.53 -7.73
N VAL A 43 2.84 -14.22 -7.75
CA VAL A 43 1.79 -13.20 -7.83
C VAL A 43 1.14 -13.28 -9.19
N ILE A 44 -0.15 -13.62 -9.22
CA ILE A 44 -0.95 -13.66 -10.44
C ILE A 44 -1.83 -12.41 -10.58
N ASP A 45 -2.13 -11.76 -9.44
CA ASP A 45 -2.85 -10.48 -9.45
C ASP A 45 -2.64 -9.67 -8.17
N LYS A 46 -3.01 -8.39 -8.22
CA LYS A 46 -3.00 -7.47 -7.10
C LYS A 46 -3.98 -6.31 -7.30
N MET A 47 -4.51 -5.79 -6.18
CA MET A 47 -5.32 -4.57 -6.18
C MET A 47 -4.99 -3.66 -5.00
N ASP A 48 -5.29 -2.37 -5.16
CA ASP A 48 -5.21 -1.41 -4.06
C ASP A 48 -6.27 -1.75 -3.00
N ALA A 49 -5.89 -1.67 -1.71
CA ALA A 49 -6.81 -1.91 -0.59
C ALA A 49 -7.72 -0.70 -0.27
N GLY A 50 -7.89 0.19 -1.24
CA GLY A 50 -8.64 1.44 -1.14
C GLY A 50 -7.78 2.62 -0.63
N ASN A 51 -7.82 3.71 -1.39
CA ASN A 51 -7.16 4.99 -1.07
C ASN A 51 -5.66 4.86 -0.74
N GLY A 52 -4.93 3.94 -1.37
CA GLY A 52 -3.49 3.82 -1.18
C GLY A 52 -3.09 3.33 0.22
N ARG A 53 -3.96 2.59 0.91
CA ARG A 53 -3.69 2.10 2.28
C ARG A 53 -2.84 0.83 2.33
N GLY A 54 -2.85 0.06 1.25
CA GLY A 54 -2.15 -1.21 1.13
C GLY A 54 -2.40 -1.85 -0.23
N THR A 55 -1.81 -3.01 -0.43
CA THR A 55 -2.00 -3.84 -1.62
C THR A 55 -2.48 -5.22 -1.18
N ILE A 56 -3.53 -5.71 -1.83
CA ILE A 56 -4.04 -7.07 -1.68
C ILE A 56 -3.43 -7.87 -2.83
N PHE A 57 -2.76 -8.96 -2.52
CA PHE A 57 -2.10 -9.83 -3.50
C PHE A 57 -2.84 -11.16 -3.59
N LEU A 58 -3.09 -11.60 -4.82
CA LEU A 58 -3.48 -12.97 -5.12
C LEU A 58 -2.27 -13.69 -5.73
N THR A 59 -1.98 -14.85 -5.17
CA THR A 59 -0.87 -15.69 -5.61
C THR A 59 -1.34 -17.12 -5.87
N TYR A 60 -0.60 -17.85 -6.70
CA TYR A 60 -1.00 -19.19 -7.12
C TYR A 60 0.16 -20.19 -7.07
N ASN A 61 -0.15 -21.43 -6.69
CA ASN A 61 0.75 -22.57 -6.79
C ASN A 61 -0.04 -23.89 -6.90
N SER A 62 0.07 -24.60 -8.03
CA SER A 62 -0.49 -25.96 -8.22
C SER A 62 -1.96 -26.14 -7.78
N GLY A 63 -2.84 -25.22 -8.17
CA GLY A 63 -4.28 -25.25 -7.84
C GLY A 63 -4.65 -24.56 -6.53
N TRP A 64 -3.66 -24.09 -5.77
CA TRP A 64 -3.88 -23.31 -4.55
C TRP A 64 -3.75 -21.82 -4.82
N ASN A 65 -4.80 -21.09 -4.49
CA ASN A 65 -4.83 -19.65 -4.44
C ASN A 65 -4.50 -19.18 -3.03
N CYS A 66 -3.66 -18.15 -2.90
CA CYS A 66 -3.32 -17.55 -1.62
C CYS A 66 -3.42 -16.03 -1.67
N VAL A 67 -4.10 -15.47 -0.66
CA VAL A 67 -4.27 -14.03 -0.51
C VAL A 67 -3.52 -13.51 0.70
N VAL A 68 -2.80 -12.40 0.49
CA VAL A 68 -2.18 -11.61 1.56
C VAL A 68 -2.46 -10.13 1.33
N THR A 69 -2.82 -9.41 2.38
CA THR A 69 -3.04 -7.96 2.33
C THR A 69 -1.91 -7.25 3.07
N VAL A 70 -1.11 -6.44 2.39
CA VAL A 70 0.08 -5.77 2.93
C VAL A 70 -0.16 -4.26 3.01
N THR A 71 0.12 -3.63 4.16
CA THR A 71 -0.08 -2.18 4.30
C THR A 71 1.07 -1.38 3.66
N ASN A 72 0.74 -0.22 3.08
CA ASN A 72 1.74 0.74 2.60
C ASN A 72 2.45 1.49 3.75
N THR A 73 1.94 1.35 4.98
CA THR A 73 2.44 2.06 6.17
C THR A 73 2.74 1.06 7.30
N PRO A 74 3.80 0.26 7.14
CA PRO A 74 4.20 -0.75 8.12
C PRO A 74 4.58 -0.13 9.46
N GLY A 75 4.38 -0.88 10.54
CA GLY A 75 4.74 -0.51 11.92
C GLY A 75 3.55 -0.01 12.74
N THR A 76 2.59 0.66 12.10
CA THR A 76 1.36 1.12 12.77
C THR A 76 0.30 0.02 12.75
N LYS A 77 -0.13 -0.43 13.93
CA LYS A 77 -1.24 -1.39 14.05
C LYS A 77 -2.53 -0.78 13.52
N LYS A 78 -3.20 -1.48 12.61
CA LYS A 78 -4.52 -1.14 12.09
C LYS A 78 -5.31 -2.39 11.79
N PHE A 79 -6.62 -2.25 11.69
CA PHE A 79 -7.45 -3.36 11.25
C PHE A 79 -7.08 -3.76 9.82
N MET A 80 -6.88 -5.04 9.56
CA MET A 80 -6.63 -5.56 8.21
C MET A 80 -7.31 -6.91 8.07
N SER A 81 -7.65 -7.27 6.84
CA SER A 81 -8.14 -8.61 6.52
C SER A 81 -7.60 -9.09 5.20
N ALA A 82 -7.41 -10.41 5.06
CA ALA A 82 -7.23 -11.11 3.80
C ALA A 82 -8.33 -12.17 3.68
N MET A 83 -8.88 -12.33 2.49
CA MET A 83 -9.98 -13.28 2.26
C MET A 83 -9.89 -13.90 0.87
N VAL A 84 -10.22 -15.18 0.79
CA VAL A 84 -10.30 -15.92 -0.47
C VAL A 84 -11.35 -17.02 -0.35
N GLU A 85 -12.05 -17.29 -1.45
CA GLU A 85 -12.84 -18.50 -1.65
C GLU A 85 -12.71 -18.99 -3.08
N ARG A 86 -13.08 -20.25 -3.29
CA ARG A 86 -13.57 -20.67 -4.59
C ARG A 86 -14.94 -20.01 -4.78
N SER A 87 -15.20 -19.38 -5.93
CA SER A 87 -16.42 -18.61 -6.14
C SER A 87 -17.67 -19.44 -5.82
N GLY A 88 -18.54 -18.89 -4.97
CA GLY A 88 -19.76 -19.56 -4.49
C GLY A 88 -19.58 -20.58 -3.35
N ALA A 89 -18.37 -20.72 -2.78
CA ALA A 89 -18.11 -21.50 -1.58
C ALA A 89 -18.19 -20.66 -0.29
N ASP A 90 -17.54 -21.13 0.78
CA ASP A 90 -17.39 -20.37 2.02
C ASP A 90 -16.04 -19.63 2.05
N TRP A 91 -16.09 -18.36 2.44
CA TRP A 91 -14.92 -17.52 2.62
C TRP A 91 -13.95 -18.03 3.69
N VAL A 92 -12.69 -18.22 3.29
CA VAL A 92 -11.56 -18.31 4.21
C VAL A 92 -11.05 -16.90 4.50
N ARG A 93 -10.99 -16.52 5.78
CA ARG A 93 -10.66 -15.16 6.20
C ARG A 93 -9.63 -15.15 7.32
N ASP A 94 -8.70 -14.22 7.24
CA ASP A 94 -7.91 -13.76 8.37
C ASP A 94 -8.24 -12.28 8.58
N GLU A 95 -8.68 -11.91 9.77
CA GLU A 95 -9.13 -10.57 10.11
C GLU A 95 -8.68 -10.21 11.53
N GLY A 96 -8.06 -9.05 11.68
CA GLY A 96 -7.49 -8.65 12.96
C GLY A 96 -6.78 -7.31 12.92
N THR A 97 -6.07 -7.00 13.99
CA THR A 97 -5.24 -5.79 14.08
C THR A 97 -3.78 -6.16 13.82
N TYR A 98 -3.26 -5.71 12.68
CA TYR A 98 -1.94 -6.06 12.18
C TYR A 98 -1.09 -4.80 11.96
N SER A 99 0.23 -4.92 12.08
CA SER A 99 1.16 -3.82 11.82
C SER A 99 1.84 -3.92 10.44
N GLN A 100 1.75 -5.08 9.76
CA GLN A 100 2.46 -5.35 8.50
C GLN A 100 1.53 -5.89 7.43
N TYR A 101 0.86 -7.02 7.72
CA TYR A 101 -0.03 -7.68 6.77
C TYR A 101 -1.06 -8.57 7.49
N ALA A 102 -2.16 -8.88 6.79
CA ALA A 102 -3.11 -9.94 7.14
C ALA A 102 -3.02 -11.08 6.12
N GLY A 103 -3.33 -12.31 6.53
CA GLY A 103 -3.07 -13.54 5.78
C GLY A 103 -1.75 -14.22 6.20
N PRO A 104 -1.28 -15.23 5.46
CA PRO A 104 -1.88 -15.76 4.24
C PRO A 104 -3.15 -16.58 4.51
N VAL A 105 -4.12 -16.49 3.61
CA VAL A 105 -5.29 -17.39 3.55
C VAL A 105 -5.32 -18.10 2.22
N TYR A 106 -5.83 -19.33 2.21
CA TYR A 106 -5.69 -20.24 1.07
C TYR A 106 -7.04 -20.82 0.65
N ALA A 107 -7.24 -20.99 -0.65
CA ALA A 107 -8.34 -21.76 -1.23
C ALA A 107 -7.81 -22.67 -2.34
N TYR A 108 -8.25 -23.93 -2.33
CA TYR A 108 -8.00 -24.85 -3.43
C TYR A 108 -9.11 -24.70 -4.48
N ALA A 109 -8.76 -24.29 -5.69
CA ALA A 109 -9.71 -24.01 -6.78
C ALA A 109 -9.06 -24.27 -8.16
N PRO A 110 -8.60 -25.50 -8.46
CA PRO A 110 -8.12 -25.83 -9.81
C PRO A 110 -9.28 -25.87 -10.81
N ASN A 111 -9.16 -25.20 -11.96
CA ASN A 111 -10.21 -25.13 -13.00
C ASN A 111 -11.53 -24.50 -12.53
N ASP A 112 -11.50 -23.76 -11.43
CA ASP A 112 -12.63 -23.02 -10.88
C ASP A 112 -12.23 -21.54 -10.76
N CYS A 113 -13.21 -20.64 -10.63
CA CYS A 113 -12.97 -19.23 -10.31
C CYS A 113 -12.73 -19.03 -8.80
N VAL A 114 -12.11 -17.91 -8.44
CA VAL A 114 -11.95 -17.46 -7.05
C VAL A 114 -12.49 -16.07 -6.83
N ASP A 115 -13.04 -15.87 -5.63
CA ASP A 115 -13.34 -14.54 -5.11
C ASP A 115 -12.28 -14.21 -4.07
N TRP A 116 -11.75 -12.99 -4.10
CA TRP A 116 -10.62 -12.64 -3.25
C TRP A 116 -10.62 -11.17 -2.87
N GLY A 117 -10.03 -10.85 -1.72
CA GLY A 117 -10.08 -9.49 -1.23
C GLY A 117 -9.42 -9.22 0.11
N GLY A 118 -9.70 -8.03 0.62
CA GLY A 118 -9.08 -7.54 1.84
C GLY A 118 -9.54 -6.15 2.27
N ILE A 119 -9.02 -5.75 3.43
CA ILE A 119 -9.27 -4.46 4.06
C ILE A 119 -7.95 -3.95 4.63
N VAL A 120 -7.71 -2.63 4.57
CA VAL A 120 -6.70 -1.97 5.38
C VAL A 120 -7.27 -0.72 6.05
N GLY A 121 -7.22 -0.66 7.37
CA GLY A 121 -7.66 0.45 8.19
C GLY A 121 -9.17 0.54 8.35
N ASP A 122 -9.83 1.14 7.36
CA ASP A 122 -11.27 1.42 7.42
C ASP A 122 -12.08 0.16 7.08
N LYS A 123 -12.85 -0.36 8.05
CA LYS A 123 -13.63 -1.60 7.89
C LYS A 123 -14.73 -1.50 6.81
N TYR A 124 -15.13 -0.29 6.46
CA TYR A 124 -16.16 -0.05 5.44
C TYR A 124 -15.58 -0.04 4.03
N ILE A 125 -14.24 0.02 3.89
CA ILE A 125 -13.55 -0.05 2.60
C ILE A 125 -13.02 -1.47 2.43
N ARG A 126 -13.91 -2.34 1.95
CA ARG A 126 -13.59 -3.71 1.59
C ARG A 126 -13.51 -3.84 0.09
N MET A 127 -12.35 -4.27 -0.41
CA MET A 127 -12.13 -4.54 -1.82
C MET A 127 -12.24 -6.03 -2.05
N ILE A 128 -13.13 -6.43 -2.97
CA ILE A 128 -13.35 -7.81 -3.39
C ILE A 128 -13.40 -7.82 -4.92
N GLN A 129 -12.71 -8.80 -5.50
CA GLN A 129 -12.91 -9.24 -6.88
C GLN A 129 -13.75 -10.52 -6.86
N TRP A 130 -14.72 -10.60 -7.77
CA TRP A 130 -15.68 -11.69 -7.89
C TRP A 130 -15.49 -12.41 -9.22
N ASP A 131 -15.70 -13.72 -9.23
CA ASP A 131 -15.61 -14.61 -10.38
C ASP A 131 -14.29 -14.42 -11.16
N ASP A 132 -13.17 -14.32 -10.42
CA ASP A 132 -11.86 -13.95 -10.97
C ASP A 132 -10.93 -15.17 -11.11
N HIS A 133 -9.91 -15.07 -11.97
CA HIS A 133 -8.91 -16.12 -12.22
C HIS A 133 -9.50 -17.54 -12.39
N CYS A 134 -10.44 -17.67 -13.32
CA CYS A 134 -11.07 -18.95 -13.68
C CYS A 134 -10.13 -19.82 -14.53
N GLY A 135 -9.63 -20.93 -14.00
CA GLY A 135 -8.80 -21.89 -14.75
C GLY A 135 -7.64 -22.50 -13.96
#